data_AF-A0A5C7USY9-F1
#
_entry.id   AF-A0A5C7USY9-F1
#
_cell.length_a   1.000
_cell.length_b   1.000
_cell.length_c   1.000
_cell.angle_alpha   90.00
_cell.angle_beta   90.00
_cell.angle_gamma   90.00
#
_symmetry.space_group_name_H-M   'P 1'
#
loop_
_entity.id
_entity.type
_entity.pdbx_description
1 polymer ?
#
loop_
_entity_poly.entity_id
_entity_poly.type
_entity_poly.pdbx_seq_one_letter_code
_entity_poly.pdbx_strand_id
1 'polypeptide(L)'
;MTRILIRSYNLPMGYEEIQDSIANLRQKRYVPWAINTDGRVVYATIEESRGTPPNKTGLRPYDTEVSKHRRNLCHTKLGVIALDRSFSQDALTSVSSGILSFLQKQSILKQYNFINSYKSFFSGIKNYNSFGRLYDDDIQDPLVIWDELQECLRSSNKARVETLVAIHDAIGFKIIVRYKDYSSQKNDPTYLTYMSWKNKMYLSGEGQLFNRDGGSNGVGWYGRKEKKFSTPNGYPPATTLAGNLKHPVPGFPSVQSRTRATDWFERVDINPAPTGIKIRPEASGNVYYNQLDLRNELYGAGPSGTVCGALSAAFTFGNFNPQSELFKEYLFAIIGYLVGGGMHSLHEVLAPLRLIGLEYNTGSLLGYDFSSSPAPDDAKGLVKGMASDDKLPLLPQKFLKSKQFEDWRDEYYDIVVLGGIHWRFNSSPS
;
A
#
# COMPACT_ATOMS: atom_id res chain seq x y z
N MET A 1 -8.77 -24.28 -8.65
CA MET A 1 -10.08 -24.39 -7.96
C MET A 1 -9.90 -23.89 -6.54
N THR A 2 -10.75 -22.99 -6.06
CA THR A 2 -10.69 -22.36 -4.74
C THR A 2 -11.50 -23.17 -3.73
N ARG A 3 -10.99 -23.32 -2.50
CA ARG A 3 -11.69 -23.99 -1.39
C ARG A 3 -12.27 -22.96 -0.43
N ILE A 4 -13.57 -23.02 -0.15
CA ILE A 4 -14.24 -22.12 0.81
C ILE A 4 -15.13 -22.90 1.76
N LEU A 5 -15.41 -22.34 2.94
CA LEU A 5 -16.38 -22.88 3.87
C LEU A 5 -17.74 -22.25 3.62
N ILE A 6 -18.78 -23.04 3.41
CA ILE A 6 -20.16 -22.53 3.24
C ILE A 6 -21.02 -22.94 4.43
N ARG A 7 -21.95 -22.07 4.82
CA ARG A 7 -22.93 -22.32 5.87
C ARG A 7 -23.71 -23.60 5.57
N SER A 8 -23.88 -24.44 6.59
CA SER A 8 -24.65 -25.68 6.50
C SER A 8 -25.57 -25.82 7.70
N TYR A 9 -26.85 -26.10 7.46
CA TYR A 9 -27.85 -26.36 8.50
C TYR A 9 -27.87 -27.83 8.96
N ASN A 10 -27.21 -28.72 8.20
CA ASN A 10 -27.28 -30.16 8.40
C ASN A 10 -26.08 -30.70 9.21
N LEU A 11 -25.02 -29.90 9.37
CA LEU A 11 -23.80 -30.31 10.04
C LEU A 11 -23.70 -29.68 11.43
N PRO A 12 -23.24 -30.43 12.45
CA PRO A 12 -23.06 -29.91 13.82
C PRO A 12 -22.15 -28.69 13.90
N MET A 13 -21.15 -28.59 13.02
CA MET A 13 -20.22 -27.46 12.95
C MET A 13 -20.83 -26.20 12.33
N GLY A 14 -21.99 -26.30 11.67
CA GLY A 14 -22.66 -25.19 11.00
C GLY A 14 -22.09 -24.81 9.63
N TYR A 15 -21.13 -25.56 9.10
CA TYR A 15 -20.52 -25.32 7.78
C TYR A 15 -19.92 -26.59 7.16
N GLU A 16 -19.73 -26.57 5.84
CA GLU A 16 -19.00 -27.57 5.06
C GLU A 16 -17.95 -26.91 4.16
N GLU A 17 -16.91 -27.65 3.77
CA GLU A 17 -15.94 -27.18 2.78
C GLU A 17 -16.35 -27.60 1.37
N ILE A 18 -16.37 -26.65 0.45
CA ILE A 18 -16.56 -26.91 -0.97
C ILE A 18 -15.33 -26.45 -1.77
N GLN A 19 -15.15 -27.07 -2.94
CA GLN A 19 -14.14 -26.68 -3.91
C GLN A 19 -14.80 -26.38 -5.25
N ASP A 20 -14.56 -25.19 -5.80
CA ASP A 20 -15.19 -24.75 -7.05
C ASP A 20 -14.29 -23.75 -7.81
N SER A 21 -14.71 -23.36 -9.02
CA SER A 21 -14.07 -22.27 -9.78
C SER A 21 -14.48 -20.90 -9.24
N ILE A 22 -13.60 -19.90 -9.34
CA ILE A 22 -13.90 -18.51 -8.93
C ILE A 22 -15.13 -17.98 -9.69
N ALA A 23 -15.24 -18.30 -10.98
CA ALA A 23 -16.37 -17.91 -11.81
C ALA A 23 -17.70 -18.44 -11.23
N ASN A 24 -17.75 -19.72 -10.86
CA ASN A 24 -18.94 -20.32 -10.25
C ASN A 24 -19.22 -19.74 -8.85
N LEU A 25 -18.18 -19.55 -8.02
CA LEU A 25 -18.35 -18.95 -6.69
C LEU A 25 -18.91 -17.53 -6.75
N ARG A 26 -18.51 -16.73 -7.74
CA ARG A 26 -19.06 -15.40 -7.99
C ARG A 26 -20.53 -15.45 -8.40
N GLN A 27 -20.91 -16.38 -9.28
CA GLN A 27 -22.31 -16.56 -9.70
C GLN A 27 -23.23 -16.93 -8.53
N LYS A 28 -22.71 -17.71 -7.57
CA LYS A 28 -23.43 -18.10 -6.34
C LYS A 28 -23.63 -16.95 -5.33
N ARG A 29 -22.98 -15.80 -5.55
CA ARG A 29 -23.13 -14.57 -4.74
C ARG A 29 -22.96 -14.80 -3.23
N TYR A 30 -21.97 -15.59 -2.86
CA TYR A 30 -21.64 -15.80 -1.46
C TYR A 30 -21.10 -14.52 -0.80
N VAL A 31 -21.42 -14.33 0.49
CA VAL A 31 -20.91 -13.24 1.32
C VAL A 31 -20.32 -13.79 2.64
N PRO A 32 -19.28 -13.16 3.20
CA PRO A 32 -18.76 -13.52 4.52
C PRO A 32 -19.84 -13.42 5.58
N TRP A 33 -20.07 -14.50 6.31
CA TRP A 33 -21.12 -14.59 7.33
C TRP A 33 -20.54 -14.78 8.73
N ALA A 34 -19.59 -15.70 8.86
CA ALA A 34 -18.95 -16.01 10.13
C ALA A 34 -17.44 -16.29 9.97
N ILE A 35 -16.74 -16.39 11.10
CA ILE A 35 -15.37 -16.87 11.18
C ILE A 35 -15.33 -18.06 12.14
N ASN A 36 -14.63 -19.12 11.74
CA ASN A 36 -14.44 -20.31 12.58
C ASN A 36 -13.29 -20.10 13.59
N THR A 37 -13.05 -21.12 14.42
CA THR A 37 -11.98 -21.11 15.43
C THR A 37 -10.57 -21.01 14.84
N ASP A 38 -10.40 -21.50 13.61
CA ASP A 38 -9.11 -21.47 12.89
C ASP A 38 -8.89 -20.15 12.12
N GLY A 39 -9.84 -19.21 12.21
CA GLY A 39 -9.76 -17.92 11.53
C GLY A 39 -10.19 -17.95 10.04
N ARG A 40 -10.75 -19.07 9.56
CA ARG A 40 -11.31 -19.20 8.20
C ARG A 40 -12.71 -18.62 8.14
N VAL A 41 -13.00 -17.96 7.02
CA VAL A 41 -14.32 -17.36 6.76
C VAL A 41 -15.30 -18.44 6.32
N VAL A 42 -16.47 -18.44 6.95
CA VAL A 42 -17.65 -19.18 6.52
C VAL A 42 -18.55 -18.21 5.76
N TYR A 43 -18.91 -18.60 4.55
CA TYR A 43 -19.74 -17.81 3.64
C TYR A 43 -21.19 -18.31 3.65
N ALA A 44 -22.14 -17.42 3.40
CA ALA A 44 -23.55 -17.75 3.18
C ALA A 44 -24.03 -17.09 1.89
N THR A 45 -25.14 -17.55 1.32
CA THR A 45 -25.83 -16.79 0.27
C THR A 45 -26.30 -15.44 0.83
N ILE A 46 -26.50 -14.43 -0.02
CA ILE A 46 -26.94 -13.10 0.44
C ILE A 46 -28.24 -13.20 1.24
N GLU A 47 -29.17 -14.03 0.77
CA GLU A 47 -30.47 -14.27 1.38
C GLU A 47 -30.35 -14.86 2.80
N GLU A 48 -29.31 -15.65 3.04
CA GLU A 48 -29.04 -16.33 4.32
C GLU A 48 -27.96 -15.65 5.16
N SER A 49 -27.42 -14.52 4.72
CA SER A 49 -26.34 -13.82 5.42
C SER A 49 -26.78 -13.13 6.71
N ARG A 50 -28.10 -12.96 6.90
CA ARG A 50 -28.66 -12.30 8.08
C ARG A 50 -28.69 -13.22 9.29
N GLY A 51 -28.43 -12.64 10.46
CA GLY A 51 -28.55 -13.29 11.77
C GLY A 51 -27.22 -13.78 12.35
N THR A 52 -27.23 -14.00 13.67
CA THR A 52 -26.06 -14.45 14.43
C THR A 52 -25.78 -15.94 14.16
N PRO A 53 -24.51 -16.35 14.04
CA PRO A 53 -24.16 -17.76 13.96
C PRO A 53 -24.72 -18.56 15.16
N PRO A 54 -25.13 -19.83 14.96
CA PRO A 54 -25.72 -20.61 16.03
C PRO A 54 -24.79 -20.76 17.24
N ASN A 55 -25.33 -20.50 18.43
CA ASN A 55 -24.67 -20.79 19.68
C ASN A 55 -24.28 -22.29 19.69
N LYS A 56 -23.05 -22.61 20.14
CA LYS A 56 -22.41 -23.95 20.23
C LYS A 56 -21.64 -24.46 19.00
N THR A 57 -21.59 -23.72 17.89
CA THR A 57 -20.76 -24.09 16.71
C THR A 57 -19.30 -23.62 16.81
N GLY A 58 -18.99 -22.72 17.74
CA GLY A 58 -17.69 -22.04 17.80
C GLY A 58 -17.51 -20.94 16.75
N LEU A 59 -18.52 -20.68 15.92
CA LEU A 59 -18.54 -19.61 14.94
C LEU A 59 -18.75 -18.25 15.62
N ARG A 60 -18.02 -17.24 15.14
CA ARG A 60 -18.22 -15.83 15.53
C ARG A 60 -18.73 -15.03 14.33
N PRO A 61 -19.57 -14.00 14.53
CA PRO A 61 -20.03 -13.15 13.44
C PRO A 61 -18.87 -12.54 12.64
N TYR A 62 -19.03 -12.43 11.32
CA TYR A 62 -18.14 -11.63 10.49
C TYR A 62 -18.58 -10.16 10.55
N ASP A 63 -18.06 -9.42 11.52
CA ASP A 63 -18.41 -8.01 11.76
C ASP A 63 -17.37 -7.03 11.18
N THR A 64 -17.57 -5.75 11.48
CA THR A 64 -16.65 -4.66 11.09
C THR A 64 -15.23 -4.90 11.59
N GLU A 65 -15.03 -5.38 12.81
CA GLU A 65 -13.70 -5.55 13.39
C GLU A 65 -12.98 -6.79 12.82
N VAL A 66 -13.71 -7.88 12.60
CA VAL A 66 -13.20 -9.06 11.87
C VAL A 66 -12.77 -8.66 10.45
N SER A 67 -13.59 -7.87 9.77
CA SER A 67 -13.28 -7.34 8.43
C SER A 67 -12.01 -6.47 8.41
N LYS A 68 -11.87 -5.53 9.35
CA LYS A 68 -10.63 -4.72 9.50
C LYS A 68 -9.42 -5.62 9.71
N HIS A 69 -9.55 -6.58 10.64
CA HIS A 69 -8.47 -7.47 10.99
C HIS A 69 -8.02 -8.33 9.81
N ARG A 70 -8.96 -8.97 9.10
CA ARG A 70 -8.65 -9.81 7.95
C ARG A 70 -8.07 -9.03 6.77
N ARG A 71 -8.55 -7.81 6.55
CA ARG A 71 -7.93 -6.87 5.60
C ARG A 71 -6.47 -6.58 5.97
N ASN A 72 -6.16 -6.50 7.26
CA ASN A 72 -4.80 -6.19 7.73
C ASN A 72 -3.85 -7.33 7.44
N LEU A 73 -4.30 -8.55 7.74
CA LEU A 73 -3.59 -9.76 7.41
C LEU A 73 -3.38 -9.88 5.89
N CYS A 74 -4.44 -9.68 5.09
CA CYS A 74 -4.39 -9.74 3.63
C CYS A 74 -3.37 -8.75 3.04
N HIS A 75 -3.46 -7.47 3.41
CA HIS A 75 -2.57 -6.42 2.89
C HIS A 75 -1.14 -6.60 3.39
N THR A 76 -0.95 -6.97 4.65
CA THR A 76 0.38 -7.27 5.18
C THR A 76 0.99 -8.47 4.46
N LYS A 77 0.21 -9.52 4.17
CA LYS A 77 0.69 -10.72 3.49
C LYS A 77 1.14 -10.37 2.06
N LEU A 78 0.34 -9.56 1.36
CA LEU A 78 0.72 -9.03 0.04
C LEU A 78 2.02 -8.22 0.11
N GLY A 79 2.15 -7.34 1.11
CA GLY A 79 3.38 -6.57 1.35
C GLY A 79 4.60 -7.45 1.62
N VAL A 80 4.47 -8.50 2.42
CA VAL A 80 5.55 -9.46 2.64
C VAL A 80 5.92 -10.21 1.37
N ILE A 81 4.94 -10.73 0.64
CA ILE A 81 5.19 -11.44 -0.62
C ILE A 81 5.91 -10.51 -1.61
N ALA A 82 5.55 -9.23 -1.63
CA ALA A 82 6.16 -8.23 -2.50
C ALA A 82 7.63 -7.90 -2.16
N LEU A 83 8.14 -8.31 -1.01
CA LEU A 83 9.58 -8.26 -0.69
C LEU A 83 10.38 -9.40 -1.37
N ASP A 84 9.69 -10.40 -1.93
CA ASP A 84 10.32 -11.40 -2.80
C ASP A 84 10.75 -10.73 -4.11
N ARG A 85 12.07 -10.62 -4.28
CA ARG A 85 12.69 -9.97 -5.44
C ARG A 85 12.30 -10.62 -6.76
N SER A 86 11.95 -11.91 -6.78
CA SER A 86 11.61 -12.61 -8.03
C SER A 86 10.45 -11.97 -8.79
N PHE A 87 9.58 -11.22 -8.09
CA PHE A 87 8.44 -10.51 -8.69
C PHE A 87 8.75 -9.09 -9.17
N SER A 88 9.92 -8.55 -8.85
CA SER A 88 10.25 -7.14 -9.15
C SER A 88 11.67 -6.92 -9.66
N GLN A 89 12.44 -7.99 -9.87
CA GLN A 89 13.86 -7.93 -10.23
C GLN A 89 14.13 -7.07 -11.47
N ASP A 90 13.39 -7.27 -12.56
CA ASP A 90 13.70 -6.63 -13.84
C ASP A 90 13.45 -5.12 -13.74
N ALA A 91 12.34 -4.75 -13.11
CA ALA A 91 12.02 -3.36 -12.85
C ALA A 91 13.03 -2.70 -11.90
N LEU A 92 13.38 -3.35 -10.78
CA LEU A 92 14.38 -2.83 -9.84
C LEU A 92 15.72 -2.62 -10.53
N THR A 93 16.22 -3.59 -11.30
CA THR A 93 17.48 -3.48 -12.03
C THR A 93 17.46 -2.35 -13.05
N SER A 94 16.34 -2.16 -13.78
CA SER A 94 16.20 -1.07 -14.74
C SER A 94 16.34 0.30 -14.06
N VAL A 95 15.58 0.53 -12.99
CA VAL A 95 15.62 1.80 -12.24
C VAL A 95 16.97 2.01 -11.57
N SER A 96 17.52 0.97 -10.92
CA SER A 96 18.81 1.06 -10.25
C SER A 96 19.95 1.40 -11.20
N SER A 97 19.94 0.84 -12.43
CA SER A 97 20.95 1.13 -13.45
C SER A 97 20.87 2.58 -13.94
N GLY A 98 19.66 3.09 -14.18
CA GLY A 98 19.44 4.48 -14.56
C GLY A 98 19.86 5.46 -13.46
N ILE A 99 19.54 5.15 -12.21
CA ILE A 99 19.98 5.94 -11.05
C ILE A 99 21.50 5.91 -10.89
N LEU A 100 22.13 4.73 -10.95
CA LEU A 100 23.59 4.61 -10.84
C LEU A 100 24.30 5.47 -11.89
N SER A 101 23.84 5.38 -13.15
CA SER A 101 24.36 6.19 -14.26
C SER A 101 24.21 7.70 -14.01
N PHE A 102 23.15 8.11 -13.33
CA PHE A 102 22.93 9.50 -12.94
C PHE A 102 23.83 9.93 -11.78
N LEU A 103 24.02 9.08 -10.77
CA LEU A 103 24.85 9.38 -9.60
C LEU A 103 26.34 9.47 -9.95
N GLN A 104 26.82 8.63 -10.86
CA GLN A 104 28.21 8.66 -11.35
C GLN A 104 28.59 9.97 -12.06
N LYS A 105 27.60 10.74 -12.54
CA LYS A 105 27.80 12.04 -13.18
C LYS A 105 27.83 13.21 -12.18
N GLN A 106 27.55 12.96 -10.90
CA GLN A 106 27.50 14.03 -9.89
C GLN A 106 28.89 14.34 -9.35
N SER A 107 29.18 15.63 -9.12
CA SER A 107 30.43 16.04 -8.48
C SER A 107 30.50 15.61 -7.02
N ILE A 108 31.71 15.35 -6.51
CA ILE A 108 31.95 14.93 -5.11
C ILE A 108 31.21 15.81 -4.10
N LEU A 109 31.20 17.14 -4.30
CA LEU A 109 30.48 18.07 -3.43
C LEU A 109 28.97 17.80 -3.37
N LYS A 110 28.35 17.47 -4.51
CA LYS A 110 26.92 17.13 -4.58
C LYS A 110 26.63 15.80 -3.88
N GLN A 111 27.51 14.82 -4.07
CA GLN A 111 27.42 13.51 -3.42
C GLN A 111 27.47 13.66 -1.89
N TYR A 112 28.47 14.40 -1.39
CA TYR A 112 28.63 14.69 0.03
C TYR A 112 27.42 15.42 0.63
N ASN A 113 26.95 16.49 -0.04
CA ASN A 113 25.78 17.26 0.41
C ASN A 113 24.49 16.43 0.43
N PHE A 114 24.33 15.52 -0.54
CA PHE A 114 23.22 14.58 -0.56
C PHE A 114 23.27 13.67 0.68
N ILE A 115 24.33 12.90 0.86
CA ILE A 115 24.38 11.93 1.96
C ILE A 115 24.31 12.62 3.32
N ASN A 116 24.98 13.76 3.51
CA ASN A 116 24.92 14.47 4.78
C ASN A 116 23.48 14.87 5.16
N SER A 117 22.60 15.03 4.18
CA SER A 117 21.18 15.33 4.40
C SER A 117 20.29 14.10 4.58
N TYR A 118 20.78 12.89 4.25
CA TYR A 118 20.00 11.65 4.26
C TYR A 118 20.64 10.52 5.05
N LYS A 119 21.77 10.75 5.73
CA LYS A 119 22.46 9.71 6.49
C LYS A 119 21.53 9.02 7.48
N SER A 120 20.70 9.77 8.22
CA SER A 120 19.72 9.22 9.18
C SER A 120 18.60 8.37 8.56
N PHE A 121 18.48 8.37 7.23
CA PHE A 121 17.55 7.53 6.48
C PHE A 121 18.24 6.28 5.93
N PHE A 122 19.57 6.31 5.72
CA PHE A 122 20.34 5.17 5.26
C PHE A 122 21.12 4.45 6.36
N SER A 123 21.21 5.04 7.55
CA SER A 123 21.80 4.47 8.75
C SER A 123 20.77 4.50 9.90
N GLY A 124 20.88 3.55 10.82
CA GLY A 124 20.11 3.61 12.06
C GLY A 124 20.58 4.79 12.89
N ILE A 125 19.66 5.47 13.56
CA ILE A 125 20.01 6.52 14.52
C ILE A 125 19.41 6.19 15.88
N LYS A 126 19.89 6.87 16.92
CA LYS A 126 19.40 6.65 18.28
C LYS A 126 17.86 6.79 18.32
N ASN A 127 17.18 5.66 18.57
CA ASN A 127 15.71 5.51 18.67
C ASN A 127 14.90 5.64 17.36
N TYR A 128 15.53 5.76 16.19
CA TYR A 128 14.79 5.76 14.92
C TYR A 128 15.51 4.94 13.86
N ASN A 129 14.77 4.02 13.25
CA ASN A 129 15.25 3.17 12.16
C ASN A 129 14.28 3.24 10.99
N SER A 130 14.74 3.74 9.84
CA SER A 130 14.01 3.65 8.57
C SER A 130 14.04 2.22 8.03
N PHE A 131 12.97 1.84 7.33
CA PHE A 131 12.95 0.59 6.57
C PHE A 131 13.74 0.77 5.27
N GLY A 132 14.50 -0.25 4.84
CA GLY A 132 15.35 -0.18 3.65
C GLY A 132 16.71 0.49 3.88
N ARG A 133 17.04 0.92 5.11
CA ARG A 133 18.36 1.47 5.43
C ARG A 133 19.49 0.49 5.10
N LEU A 134 20.67 1.03 4.81
CA LEU A 134 21.88 0.26 4.51
C LEU A 134 22.47 -0.35 5.79
N TYR A 135 22.49 0.44 6.87
CA TYR A 135 23.15 0.08 8.13
C TYR A 135 22.19 0.15 9.31
N ASP A 136 22.35 -0.77 10.26
CA ASP A 136 21.64 -0.71 11.55
C ASP A 136 22.30 0.27 12.53
N ASP A 137 23.60 0.51 12.37
CA ASP A 137 24.37 1.44 13.18
C ASP A 137 24.33 2.88 12.64
N ASP A 138 24.69 3.84 13.50
CA ASP A 138 24.75 5.27 13.18
C ASP A 138 26.07 5.65 12.50
N ILE A 139 26.11 5.44 11.18
CA ILE A 139 27.26 5.74 10.34
C ILE A 139 27.40 7.27 10.17
N GLN A 140 28.52 7.81 10.67
CA GLN A 140 28.79 9.25 10.60
C GLN A 140 29.42 9.70 9.28
N ASP A 141 30.19 8.84 8.62
CA ASP A 141 30.93 9.18 7.41
C ASP A 141 30.01 9.13 6.16
N PRO A 142 29.75 10.27 5.50
CA PRO A 142 28.91 10.30 4.31
C PRO A 142 29.48 9.51 3.12
N LEU A 143 30.80 9.37 3.01
CA LEU A 143 31.41 8.67 1.88
C LEU A 143 31.21 7.15 1.98
N VAL A 144 31.26 6.59 3.19
CA VAL A 144 30.96 5.17 3.44
C VAL A 144 29.53 4.83 3.01
N ILE A 145 28.56 5.69 3.35
CA ILE A 145 27.17 5.49 2.94
C ILE A 145 27.01 5.66 1.43
N TRP A 146 27.73 6.61 0.81
CA TRP A 146 27.70 6.83 -0.63
C TRP A 146 28.21 5.62 -1.41
N ASP A 147 29.34 5.04 -0.99
CA ASP A 147 29.95 3.89 -1.65
C ASP A 147 29.05 2.65 -1.54
N GLU A 148 28.48 2.40 -0.35
CA GLU A 148 27.53 1.31 -0.14
C GLU A 148 26.24 1.48 -0.95
N LEU A 149 25.75 2.71 -1.08
CA LEU A 149 24.60 3.02 -1.92
C LEU A 149 24.91 2.68 -3.39
N GLN A 150 26.08 3.08 -3.91
CA GLN A 150 26.48 2.75 -5.27
C GLN A 150 26.67 1.24 -5.46
N GLU A 151 27.22 0.54 -4.47
CA GLU A 151 27.37 -0.92 -4.54
C GLU A 151 26.01 -1.63 -4.52
N CYS A 152 25.06 -1.19 -3.68
CA CYS A 152 23.69 -1.69 -3.69
C CYS A 152 23.03 -1.54 -5.07
N LEU A 153 23.21 -0.40 -5.75
CA LEU A 153 22.67 -0.19 -7.10
C LEU A 153 23.38 -1.05 -8.16
N ARG A 154 24.71 -1.17 -8.08
CA ARG A 154 25.52 -2.00 -8.99
C ARG A 154 25.18 -3.47 -8.85
N SER A 155 25.02 -3.93 -7.62
CA SER A 155 24.64 -5.29 -7.23
C SER A 155 23.14 -5.38 -6.92
N SER A 156 22.29 -4.71 -7.70
CA SER A 156 20.83 -4.68 -7.50
C SER A 156 20.17 -6.06 -7.52
N ASN A 157 20.79 -7.04 -8.17
CA ASN A 157 20.37 -8.44 -8.15
C ASN A 157 20.67 -9.18 -6.84
N LYS A 158 21.35 -8.53 -5.87
CA LYS A 158 21.66 -9.02 -4.53
C LYS A 158 21.11 -8.12 -3.41
N ALA A 159 20.95 -6.83 -3.67
CA ALA A 159 20.44 -5.84 -2.71
C ALA A 159 18.96 -6.02 -2.36
N ARG A 160 18.59 -5.89 -1.07
CA ARG A 160 17.21 -6.08 -0.59
C ARG A 160 16.22 -5.17 -1.32
N VAL A 161 15.00 -5.66 -1.58
CA VAL A 161 13.97 -4.92 -2.33
C VAL A 161 13.67 -3.57 -1.68
N GLU A 162 13.42 -3.59 -0.37
CA GLU A 162 13.13 -2.40 0.43
C GLU A 162 14.28 -1.39 0.40
N THR A 163 15.53 -1.85 0.31
CA THR A 163 16.70 -0.98 0.25
C THR A 163 16.82 -0.28 -1.09
N LEU A 164 16.60 -1.00 -2.19
CA LEU A 164 16.60 -0.39 -3.52
C LEU A 164 15.48 0.66 -3.65
N VAL A 165 14.27 0.33 -3.21
CA VAL A 165 13.14 1.29 -3.27
C VAL A 165 13.40 2.51 -2.39
N ALA A 166 13.98 2.34 -1.20
CA ALA A 166 14.37 3.45 -0.32
C ALA A 166 15.39 4.37 -0.99
N ILE A 167 16.41 3.82 -1.67
CA ILE A 167 17.36 4.60 -2.46
C ILE A 167 16.61 5.34 -3.57
N HIS A 168 15.78 4.66 -4.35
CA HIS A 168 15.08 5.24 -5.49
C HIS A 168 14.17 6.42 -5.09
N ASP A 169 13.42 6.29 -3.99
CA ASP A 169 12.60 7.36 -3.42
C ASP A 169 13.44 8.57 -3.00
N ALA A 170 14.55 8.32 -2.29
CA ALA A 170 15.46 9.37 -1.83
C ALA A 170 16.08 10.15 -2.99
N ILE A 171 16.54 9.48 -4.06
CA ILE A 171 17.11 10.17 -5.23
C ILE A 171 16.07 11.10 -5.87
N GLY A 172 14.85 10.61 -6.10
CA GLY A 172 13.77 11.39 -6.71
C GLY A 172 13.43 12.63 -5.90
N PHE A 173 12.98 12.46 -4.66
CA PHE A 173 12.48 13.58 -3.87
C PHE A 173 13.54 14.58 -3.46
N LYS A 174 14.80 14.18 -3.40
CA LYS A 174 15.78 14.90 -2.61
C LYS A 174 17.04 15.30 -3.35
N ILE A 175 17.39 14.60 -4.43
CA ILE A 175 18.42 15.08 -5.35
C ILE A 175 17.76 15.95 -6.40
N ILE A 176 16.79 15.40 -7.13
CA ILE A 176 16.20 16.10 -8.27
C ILE A 176 15.45 17.35 -7.82
N VAL A 177 14.62 17.26 -6.77
CA VAL A 177 13.87 18.45 -6.29
C VAL A 177 14.78 19.52 -5.71
N ARG A 178 15.91 19.18 -5.07
CA ARG A 178 16.88 20.18 -4.59
C ARG A 178 17.61 20.88 -5.73
N TYR A 179 17.69 20.28 -6.91
CA TYR A 179 18.21 20.97 -8.09
C TYR A 179 17.35 22.14 -8.56
N LYS A 180 16.13 22.30 -8.05
CA LYS A 180 15.29 23.50 -8.31
C LYS A 180 15.99 24.81 -7.93
N ASP A 181 16.88 24.77 -6.95
CA ASP A 181 17.58 25.94 -6.41
C ASP A 181 18.83 26.31 -7.22
N TYR A 182 19.23 25.46 -8.18
CA TYR A 182 20.34 25.71 -9.11
C TYR A 182 19.78 26.09 -10.49
N SER A 183 19.87 27.36 -10.86
CA SER A 183 19.31 27.91 -12.10
C SER A 183 19.78 27.19 -13.38
N SER A 184 21.03 26.70 -13.41
CA SER A 184 21.60 25.96 -14.54
C SER A 184 20.99 24.56 -14.76
N GLN A 185 20.27 24.02 -13.78
CA GLN A 185 19.75 22.64 -13.81
C GLN A 185 18.23 22.56 -14.00
N LYS A 186 17.52 23.70 -14.01
CA LYS A 186 16.09 23.73 -14.37
C LYS A 186 15.82 23.23 -15.78
N ASN A 187 16.81 23.29 -16.65
CA ASN A 187 16.74 22.81 -18.03
C ASN A 187 17.33 21.40 -18.22
N ASP A 188 17.76 20.73 -17.14
CA ASP A 188 18.26 19.36 -17.23
C ASP A 188 17.10 18.41 -17.64
N PRO A 189 17.25 17.61 -18.72
CA PRO A 189 16.17 16.73 -19.18
C PRO A 189 15.70 15.72 -18.13
N THR A 190 16.60 15.23 -17.26
CA THR A 190 16.28 14.32 -16.16
C THR A 190 15.39 15.02 -15.14
N TYR A 191 15.76 16.25 -14.78
CA TYR A 191 14.97 17.08 -13.86
C TYR A 191 13.58 17.37 -14.43
N LEU A 192 13.50 17.80 -15.69
CA LEU A 192 12.23 18.12 -16.36
C LEU A 192 11.31 16.90 -16.44
N THR A 193 11.86 15.74 -16.84
CA THR A 193 11.13 14.48 -16.89
C THR A 193 10.60 14.08 -15.52
N TYR A 194 11.45 14.07 -14.49
CA TYR A 194 11.02 13.75 -13.14
C TYR A 194 9.93 14.69 -12.63
N MET A 195 10.11 16.00 -12.81
CA MET A 195 9.14 16.99 -12.35
C MET A 195 7.80 16.90 -13.11
N SER A 196 7.82 16.53 -14.39
CA SER A 196 6.59 16.28 -15.17
C SER A 196 5.75 15.17 -14.55
N TRP A 197 6.37 14.05 -14.17
CA TRP A 197 5.70 12.92 -13.53
C TRP A 197 5.26 13.26 -12.11
N LYS A 198 6.14 13.92 -11.34
CA LYS A 198 5.83 14.31 -9.97
C LYS A 198 4.64 15.27 -9.93
N ASN A 199 4.63 16.30 -10.76
CA ASN A 199 3.54 17.27 -10.80
C ASN A 199 2.21 16.65 -11.27
N LYS A 200 2.28 15.57 -12.05
CA LYS A 200 1.09 14.80 -12.44
C LYS A 200 0.52 13.98 -11.27
N MET A 201 1.37 13.40 -10.43
CA MET A 201 0.98 12.49 -9.32
C MET A 201 0.87 13.15 -7.95
N TYR A 202 1.42 14.35 -7.76
CA TYR A 202 1.44 15.05 -6.47
C TYR A 202 0.66 16.37 -6.60
N LEU A 203 -0.64 16.31 -6.30
CA LEU A 203 -1.53 17.47 -6.32
C LEU A 203 -1.82 17.96 -4.90
N SER A 204 -1.19 19.08 -4.54
CA SER A 204 -1.40 19.77 -3.26
C SER A 204 -2.06 21.12 -3.48
N GLY A 205 -3.09 21.40 -2.70
CA GLY A 205 -3.91 22.61 -2.77
C GLY A 205 -5.20 22.41 -1.99
N GLU A 206 -5.98 23.45 -1.76
CA GLU A 206 -7.20 23.35 -0.96
C GLU A 206 -8.12 22.23 -1.45
N GLY A 207 -8.58 21.37 -0.54
CA GLY A 207 -9.41 20.20 -0.82
C GLY A 207 -8.74 19.03 -1.59
N GLN A 208 -7.49 19.16 -2.03
CA GLN A 208 -6.79 18.12 -2.80
C GLN A 208 -6.19 17.01 -1.93
N LEU A 209 -5.87 15.88 -2.56
CA LEU A 209 -5.26 14.68 -1.95
C LEU A 209 -4.09 14.98 -1.00
N PHE A 210 -3.14 15.82 -1.41
CA PHE A 210 -1.94 16.13 -0.63
C PHE A 210 -2.02 17.50 0.08
N ASN A 211 -3.24 17.99 0.35
CA ASN A 211 -3.45 19.21 1.12
C ASN A 211 -3.06 19.00 2.59
N ARG A 212 -1.75 19.11 2.82
CA ARG A 212 -0.95 18.99 4.05
C ARG A 212 -1.68 18.35 5.23
N ASP A 213 -1.23 17.14 5.62
CA ASP A 213 -1.44 16.49 6.92
C ASP A 213 -0.82 17.26 8.11
N GLY A 214 -1.01 18.58 8.18
CA GLY A 214 -0.39 19.42 9.20
C GLY A 214 0.98 19.93 8.77
N GLY A 215 1.09 21.25 8.66
CA GLY A 215 2.38 21.90 8.63
C GLY A 215 2.87 22.24 10.02
N SER A 216 4.14 22.62 10.11
CA SER A 216 4.73 23.16 11.33
C SER A 216 3.92 24.31 11.96
N ASN A 217 3.10 25.03 11.18
CA ASN A 217 2.35 26.21 11.62
C ASN A 217 0.84 26.18 11.26
N GLY A 218 0.23 25.03 10.93
CA GLY A 218 -1.20 25.00 10.60
C GLY A 218 -1.83 23.60 10.62
N VAL A 219 -3.06 23.52 11.13
CA VAL A 219 -3.88 22.30 11.13
C VAL A 219 -4.20 21.95 9.68
N GLY A 220 -3.70 20.80 9.23
CA GLY A 220 -4.11 20.24 7.95
C GLY A 220 -5.61 19.99 7.89
N TRP A 221 -6.20 20.03 6.70
CA TRP A 221 -7.62 19.71 6.52
C TRP A 221 -7.92 18.20 6.68
N TYR A 222 -6.88 17.38 6.61
CA TYR A 222 -6.91 15.94 6.59
C TYR A 222 -5.76 15.45 7.48
N GLY A 223 -5.86 14.48 8.39
CA GLY A 223 -6.47 13.15 8.38
C GLY A 223 -5.67 12.18 9.27
N ARG A 224 -4.55 12.62 9.85
CA ARG A 224 -3.87 11.97 10.98
C ARG A 224 -3.28 12.97 11.98
N LYS A 225 -2.95 12.49 13.18
CA LYS A 225 -2.10 13.18 14.15
C LYS A 225 -1.08 12.20 14.74
N GLU A 226 -0.01 12.72 15.32
CA GLU A 226 0.93 11.90 16.08
C GLU A 226 0.26 11.32 17.33
N LYS A 227 0.48 10.03 17.61
CA LYS A 227 0.11 9.43 18.89
C LYS A 227 1.01 10.02 19.98
N LYS A 228 0.44 10.28 21.15
CA LYS A 228 1.23 10.72 22.32
C LYS A 228 2.06 9.54 22.83
N PHE A 229 3.37 9.58 22.65
CA PHE A 229 4.30 8.62 23.23
C PHE A 229 4.88 9.14 24.54
N SER A 230 5.02 8.24 25.52
CA SER A 230 5.72 8.47 26.79
C SER A 230 7.22 8.18 26.70
N THR A 231 7.77 7.90 25.51
CA THR A 231 9.18 7.58 25.35
C THR A 231 10.04 8.85 25.40
N PRO A 232 11.24 8.82 26.02
CA PRO A 232 12.09 10.01 26.20
C PRO A 232 12.52 10.72 24.90
N ASN A 233 12.38 10.06 23.75
CA ASN A 233 12.93 10.50 22.46
C ASN A 233 11.87 10.64 21.35
N GLY A 234 10.57 10.54 21.67
CA GLY A 234 9.46 10.89 20.75
C GLY A 234 9.12 9.87 19.65
N TYR A 235 9.88 8.80 19.47
CA TYR A 235 9.61 7.75 18.47
C TYR A 235 9.05 6.46 19.09
N PRO A 236 8.19 5.70 18.38
CA PRO A 236 7.87 4.34 18.77
C PRO A 236 9.08 3.41 18.64
N PRO A 237 9.15 2.33 19.46
CA PRO A 237 10.24 1.38 19.39
C PRO A 237 10.28 0.69 18.02
N ALA A 238 11.50 0.41 17.55
CA ALA A 238 11.69 -0.36 16.32
C ALA A 238 11.22 -1.81 16.52
N THR A 239 10.63 -2.39 15.48
CA THR A 239 10.10 -3.76 15.51
C THR A 239 10.37 -4.48 14.20
N THR A 240 10.43 -5.81 14.24
CA THR A 240 10.57 -6.70 13.08
C THR A 240 9.22 -7.25 12.59
N LEU A 241 8.10 -6.89 13.24
CA LEU A 241 6.75 -7.33 12.84
C LEU A 241 6.41 -6.85 11.44
N ALA A 242 6.11 -7.75 10.50
CA ALA A 242 5.71 -7.37 9.15
C ALA A 242 4.46 -6.46 9.14
N GLY A 243 4.45 -5.53 8.19
CA GLY A 243 3.38 -4.58 7.95
C GLY A 243 2.80 -3.96 9.22
N ASN A 244 1.48 -4.00 9.33
CA ASN A 244 0.72 -3.37 10.41
C ASN A 244 0.24 -4.38 11.47
N LEU A 245 0.95 -5.51 11.61
CA LEU A 245 0.65 -6.50 12.65
C LEU A 245 0.93 -5.93 14.04
N LYS A 246 0.07 -6.23 15.01
CA LYS A 246 0.26 -5.81 16.41
C LYS A 246 1.07 -6.81 17.23
N HIS A 247 1.14 -8.06 16.77
CA HIS A 247 1.83 -9.17 17.41
C HIS A 247 2.32 -10.14 16.33
N PRO A 248 3.28 -11.04 16.63
CA PRO A 248 3.67 -12.09 15.71
C PRO A 248 2.49 -12.97 15.32
N VAL A 249 2.34 -13.27 14.03
CA VAL A 249 1.29 -14.14 13.50
C VAL A 249 1.94 -15.26 12.69
N PRO A 250 1.54 -16.54 12.86
CA PRO A 250 2.06 -17.64 12.05
C PRO A 250 1.95 -17.38 10.54
N GLY A 251 2.98 -17.77 9.78
CA GLY A 251 3.01 -17.56 8.33
C GLY A 251 3.45 -16.15 7.88
N PHE A 252 3.83 -15.27 8.82
CA PHE A 252 4.44 -13.98 8.52
C PHE A 252 5.91 -13.97 8.99
N PRO A 253 6.88 -13.73 8.09
CA PRO A 253 8.28 -13.63 8.46
C PRO A 253 8.57 -12.31 9.17
N SER A 254 9.64 -12.30 9.97
CA SER A 254 10.26 -11.07 10.44
C SER A 254 10.84 -10.28 9.26
N VAL A 255 10.67 -8.96 9.27
CA VAL A 255 11.31 -8.03 8.33
C VAL A 255 12.41 -7.23 9.04
N GLN A 256 13.21 -6.46 8.30
CA GLN A 256 14.22 -5.56 8.88
C GLN A 256 13.59 -4.72 10.00
N SER A 257 14.23 -4.68 11.19
CA SER A 257 13.70 -3.91 12.33
C SER A 257 13.55 -2.44 11.98
N ARG A 258 12.44 -1.78 12.29
CA ARG A 258 12.20 -0.37 11.93
C ARG A 258 11.17 0.31 12.82
N THR A 259 11.22 1.63 12.87
CA THR A 259 10.20 2.48 13.47
C THR A 259 9.03 2.61 12.48
N ARG A 260 7.86 2.03 12.80
CA ARG A 260 6.71 2.03 11.88
C ARG A 260 5.91 3.32 11.97
N ALA A 261 5.55 3.89 10.82
CA ALA A 261 4.67 5.05 10.79
C ALA A 261 3.26 4.74 11.34
N THR A 262 2.78 3.50 11.20
CA THR A 262 1.47 3.08 11.73
C THR A 262 1.44 2.90 13.23
N ASP A 263 2.60 2.70 13.85
CA ASP A 263 2.73 2.85 15.29
C ASP A 263 2.70 4.32 15.66
N TRP A 264 3.38 5.18 14.90
CA TRP A 264 3.57 6.60 15.23
C TRP A 264 2.33 7.48 15.10
N PHE A 265 1.57 7.40 13.99
CA PHE A 265 0.40 8.27 13.80
C PHE A 265 -0.91 7.51 14.06
N GLU A 266 -1.99 8.27 14.23
CA GLU A 266 -3.37 7.77 14.23
C GLU A 266 -4.25 8.64 13.34
N ARG A 267 -5.28 8.03 12.77
CA ARG A 267 -6.28 8.74 11.96
C ARG A 267 -7.06 9.71 12.84
N VAL A 268 -7.42 10.87 12.30
CA VAL A 268 -8.36 11.81 12.92
C VAL A 268 -9.55 12.06 12.01
N ASP A 269 -10.70 12.36 12.61
CA ASP A 269 -11.89 12.74 11.86
C ASP A 269 -11.68 14.06 11.12
N ILE A 270 -12.25 14.13 9.92
CA ILE A 270 -12.17 15.30 9.05
C ILE A 270 -13.42 16.12 9.30
N ASN A 271 -13.33 17.08 10.21
CA ASN A 271 -14.47 17.93 10.57
C ASN A 271 -14.04 19.39 10.81
N PRO A 272 -14.60 20.37 10.06
CA PRO A 272 -15.47 20.19 8.90
C PRO A 272 -14.68 19.80 7.64
N ALA A 273 -15.28 18.94 6.79
CA ALA A 273 -14.77 18.70 5.44
C ALA A 273 -14.84 19.99 4.59
N PRO A 274 -13.83 20.29 3.73
CA PRO A 274 -13.91 21.41 2.81
C PRO A 274 -15.16 21.32 1.91
N THR A 275 -15.95 22.39 1.85
CA THR A 275 -17.16 22.50 1.01
C THR A 275 -17.02 23.63 -0.01
N GLY A 276 -17.79 23.57 -1.11
CA GLY A 276 -17.76 24.61 -2.15
C GLY A 276 -16.56 24.59 -3.11
N ILE A 277 -15.57 23.72 -2.88
CA ILE A 277 -14.39 23.60 -3.74
C ILE A 277 -14.66 22.60 -4.87
N LYS A 278 -14.52 23.05 -6.13
CA LYS A 278 -14.67 22.19 -7.31
C LYS A 278 -13.34 21.53 -7.67
N ILE A 279 -13.18 20.25 -7.28
CA ILE A 279 -12.00 19.43 -7.57
C ILE A 279 -12.46 18.16 -8.28
N ARG A 280 -11.66 17.69 -9.23
CA ARG A 280 -11.90 16.40 -9.89
C ARG A 280 -11.89 15.26 -8.85
N PRO A 281 -12.82 14.29 -8.90
CA PRO A 281 -12.93 13.24 -7.88
C PRO A 281 -11.63 12.47 -7.61
N GLU A 282 -10.79 12.29 -8.63
CA GLU A 282 -9.50 11.58 -8.54
C GLU A 282 -8.47 12.35 -7.74
N ALA A 283 -8.61 13.68 -7.63
CA ALA A 283 -7.70 14.56 -6.92
C ALA A 283 -8.23 15.04 -5.56
N SER A 284 -9.45 14.64 -5.17
CA SER A 284 -10.15 15.15 -3.98
C SER A 284 -9.77 14.38 -2.71
N GLY A 285 -9.37 15.11 -1.67
CA GLY A 285 -9.12 14.57 -0.33
C GLY A 285 -10.39 14.02 0.32
N ASN A 286 -11.52 14.74 0.25
CA ASN A 286 -12.81 14.26 0.75
C ASN A 286 -13.19 12.90 0.16
N VAL A 287 -13.00 12.75 -1.15
CA VAL A 287 -13.23 11.48 -1.84
C VAL A 287 -12.35 10.37 -1.26
N TYR A 288 -11.06 10.62 -1.09
CA TYR A 288 -10.11 9.67 -0.53
C TYR A 288 -10.52 9.19 0.88
N TYR A 289 -10.87 10.11 1.79
CA TYR A 289 -11.21 9.72 3.15
C TYR A 289 -12.60 9.07 3.28
N ASN A 290 -13.58 9.50 2.48
CA ASN A 290 -14.87 8.81 2.39
C ASN A 290 -14.70 7.35 1.94
N GLN A 291 -13.73 7.10 1.05
CA GLN A 291 -13.41 5.76 0.59
C GLN A 291 -12.79 4.89 1.70
N LEU A 292 -11.93 5.47 2.55
CA LEU A 292 -11.38 4.77 3.70
C LEU A 292 -12.50 4.28 4.65
N ASP A 293 -13.45 5.16 4.98
CA ASP A 293 -14.58 4.83 5.88
C ASP A 293 -15.53 3.81 5.29
N LEU A 294 -15.90 4.02 4.03
CA LEU A 294 -16.82 3.16 3.31
C LEU A 294 -16.35 1.70 3.30
N ARG A 295 -15.05 1.50 3.12
CA ARG A 295 -14.45 0.20 2.81
C ARG A 295 -13.70 -0.40 3.98
N ASN A 296 -13.82 0.24 5.14
CA ASN A 296 -13.23 -0.25 6.37
C ASN A 296 -11.70 -0.43 6.23
N GLU A 297 -11.09 0.47 5.47
CA GLU A 297 -9.66 0.43 5.16
C GLU A 297 -8.87 0.71 6.42
N LEU A 298 -7.71 0.07 6.50
CA LEU A 298 -6.81 0.26 7.60
C LEU A 298 -6.09 1.57 7.42
N TYR A 299 -6.12 2.38 8.47
CA TYR A 299 -5.26 3.53 8.64
C TYR A 299 -5.43 4.66 7.62
N GLY A 300 -5.23 5.89 8.09
CA GLY A 300 -5.53 7.13 7.38
C GLY A 300 -4.44 8.16 7.55
N ALA A 301 -3.18 7.76 7.41
CA ALA A 301 -2.20 8.74 6.94
C ALA A 301 -2.61 9.11 5.50
N GLY A 302 -2.44 10.37 5.09
CA GLY A 302 -2.86 10.80 3.76
C GLY A 302 -2.23 9.96 2.64
N PRO A 303 -2.66 10.18 1.38
CA PRO A 303 -2.08 9.50 0.23
C PRO A 303 -0.54 9.58 0.24
N SER A 304 0.12 8.49 -0.16
CA SER A 304 1.56 8.36 0.05
C SER A 304 2.36 9.22 -0.94
N GLY A 305 2.99 10.28 -0.44
CA GLY A 305 3.92 11.09 -1.23
C GLY A 305 5.11 10.26 -1.73
N THR A 306 5.61 9.33 -0.92
CA THR A 306 6.70 8.40 -1.27
C THR A 306 6.39 7.57 -2.51
N VAL A 307 5.14 7.16 -2.72
CA VAL A 307 4.74 6.49 -3.97
C VAL A 307 4.97 7.40 -5.17
N CYS A 308 4.55 8.67 -5.09
CA CYS A 308 4.76 9.63 -6.17
C CYS A 308 6.25 9.83 -6.47
N GLY A 309 7.11 9.87 -5.44
CA GLY A 309 8.56 10.00 -5.60
C GLY A 309 9.18 8.79 -6.26
N ALA A 310 8.93 7.61 -5.70
CA ALA A 310 9.47 6.35 -6.21
C ALA A 310 9.00 6.08 -7.65
N LEU A 311 7.73 6.33 -7.98
CA LEU A 311 7.22 6.17 -9.35
C LEU A 311 7.78 7.22 -10.30
N SER A 312 7.90 8.48 -9.90
CA SER A 312 8.53 9.50 -10.73
C SER A 312 9.99 9.16 -11.01
N ALA A 313 10.73 8.62 -10.03
CA ALA A 313 12.08 8.12 -10.23
C ALA A 313 12.08 6.94 -11.22
N ALA A 314 11.14 6.01 -11.08
CA ALA A 314 11.01 4.86 -11.96
C ALA A 314 10.70 5.25 -13.42
N PHE A 315 9.77 6.18 -13.65
CA PHE A 315 9.50 6.70 -14.99
C PHE A 315 10.69 7.46 -15.58
N THR A 316 11.46 8.14 -14.75
CA THR A 316 12.62 8.93 -15.19
C THR A 316 13.83 8.06 -15.52
N PHE A 317 14.13 7.06 -14.68
CA PHE A 317 15.36 6.28 -14.75
C PHE A 317 15.18 4.87 -15.30
N GLY A 318 14.00 4.27 -15.11
CA GLY A 318 13.67 2.93 -15.62
C GLY A 318 13.01 2.95 -17.00
N ASN A 319 12.69 4.14 -17.53
CA ASN A 319 11.97 4.34 -18.80
C ASN A 319 10.66 3.53 -18.89
N PHE A 320 9.91 3.51 -17.78
CA PHE A 320 8.65 2.78 -17.71
C PHE A 320 7.53 3.50 -18.46
N ASN A 321 6.49 2.76 -18.82
CA ASN A 321 5.18 3.33 -19.13
C ASN A 321 4.13 2.77 -18.16
N PRO A 322 3.04 3.50 -17.84
CA PRO A 322 2.05 3.07 -16.84
C PRO A 322 1.30 1.77 -17.17
N GLN A 323 1.31 1.32 -18.43
CA GLN A 323 0.73 0.06 -18.90
C GLN A 323 1.77 -1.07 -19.01
N SER A 324 3.05 -0.78 -18.82
CA SER A 324 4.13 -1.77 -18.92
C SER A 324 4.13 -2.76 -17.77
N GLU A 325 4.69 -3.94 -18.01
CA GLU A 325 4.87 -4.94 -16.97
C GLU A 325 5.90 -4.51 -15.92
N LEU A 326 6.96 -3.81 -16.34
CA LEU A 326 7.96 -3.23 -15.44
C LEU A 326 7.34 -2.24 -14.45
N PHE A 327 6.33 -1.48 -14.86
CA PHE A 327 5.59 -0.62 -13.93
C PHE A 327 4.88 -1.44 -12.84
N LYS A 328 4.23 -2.56 -13.19
CA LYS A 328 3.54 -3.41 -12.20
C LYS A 328 4.51 -4.10 -11.26
N GLU A 329 5.62 -4.62 -11.80
CA GLU A 329 6.72 -5.17 -11.02
C GLU A 329 7.27 -4.16 -10.01
N TYR A 330 7.49 -2.91 -10.46
CA TYR A 330 7.99 -1.85 -9.58
C TYR A 330 6.96 -1.40 -8.54
N LEU A 331 5.70 -1.26 -8.94
CA LEU A 331 4.61 -0.96 -8.01
C LEU A 331 4.50 -2.05 -6.95
N PHE A 332 4.72 -3.32 -7.32
CA PHE A 332 4.79 -4.42 -6.36
C PHE A 332 5.93 -4.23 -5.37
N ALA A 333 7.15 -3.88 -5.83
CA ALA A 333 8.25 -3.54 -4.91
C ALA A 333 7.92 -2.38 -3.96
N ILE A 334 7.20 -1.35 -4.43
CA ILE A 334 6.70 -0.25 -3.58
C ILE A 334 5.72 -0.76 -2.52
N ILE A 335 4.80 -1.67 -2.88
CA ILE A 335 3.90 -2.32 -1.92
C ILE A 335 4.71 -3.06 -0.85
N GLY A 336 5.78 -3.77 -1.23
CA GLY A 336 6.66 -4.44 -0.28
C GLY A 336 7.35 -3.47 0.68
N TYR A 337 7.92 -2.40 0.13
CA TYR A 337 8.59 -1.36 0.89
C TYR A 337 7.64 -0.64 1.87
N LEU A 338 6.45 -0.21 1.43
CA LEU A 338 5.57 0.63 2.23
C LEU A 338 4.57 -0.15 3.07
N VAL A 339 3.92 -1.16 2.48
CA VAL A 339 2.92 -2.00 3.18
C VAL A 339 3.62 -3.08 3.99
N GLY A 340 4.57 -3.80 3.40
CA GLY A 340 5.37 -4.80 4.12
C GLY A 340 6.23 -4.18 5.23
N GLY A 341 6.71 -2.95 5.01
CA GLY A 341 7.42 -2.14 6.01
C GLY A 341 6.54 -1.56 7.12
N GLY A 342 5.21 -1.58 7.00
CA GLY A 342 4.29 -1.00 8.00
C GLY A 342 4.32 0.52 8.04
N MET A 343 4.62 1.15 6.90
CA MET A 343 4.65 2.61 6.76
C MET A 343 3.32 3.17 6.23
N HIS A 344 2.62 2.38 5.41
CA HIS A 344 1.35 2.76 4.79
C HIS A 344 0.42 1.55 4.71
N SER A 345 -0.88 1.82 4.59
CA SER A 345 -1.86 0.87 4.08
C SER A 345 -1.72 0.68 2.57
N LEU A 346 -2.31 -0.40 2.04
CA LEU A 346 -2.39 -0.60 0.60
C LEU A 346 -3.20 0.52 -0.08
N HIS A 347 -4.22 1.06 0.60
CA HIS A 347 -5.05 2.14 0.05
C HIS A 347 -4.24 3.42 -0.18
N GLU A 348 -3.42 3.80 0.81
CA GLU A 348 -2.50 4.94 0.73
C GLU A 348 -1.48 4.79 -0.42
N VAL A 349 -1.07 3.56 -0.71
CA VAL A 349 -0.12 3.26 -1.77
C VAL A 349 -0.75 3.36 -3.16
N LEU A 350 -1.97 2.88 -3.32
CA LEU A 350 -2.61 2.80 -4.62
C LEU A 350 -3.44 4.05 -4.98
N ALA A 351 -3.90 4.84 -4.00
CA ALA A 351 -4.68 6.06 -4.24
C ALA A 351 -4.03 7.07 -5.20
N PRO A 352 -2.71 7.36 -5.13
CA PRO A 352 -2.05 8.27 -6.06
C PRO A 352 -2.12 7.84 -7.53
N LEU A 353 -2.31 6.54 -7.82
CA LEU A 353 -2.33 6.02 -9.19
C LEU A 353 -3.51 6.53 -10.02
N ARG A 354 -4.61 6.96 -9.37
CA ARG A 354 -5.78 7.55 -10.03
C ARG A 354 -5.41 8.80 -10.83
N LEU A 355 -4.39 9.54 -10.37
CA LEU A 355 -3.90 10.76 -11.02
C LEU A 355 -3.18 10.50 -12.36
N ILE A 356 -2.80 9.25 -12.63
CA ILE A 356 -2.25 8.82 -13.92
C ILE A 356 -3.22 7.94 -14.71
N GLY A 357 -4.50 7.96 -14.35
CA GLY A 357 -5.56 7.20 -15.03
C GLY A 357 -5.60 5.72 -14.68
N LEU A 358 -4.91 5.31 -13.62
CA LEU A 358 -4.92 3.94 -13.11
C LEU A 358 -5.78 3.89 -11.87
N GLU A 359 -7.01 3.42 -12.03
CA GLU A 359 -7.88 3.16 -10.89
C GLU A 359 -7.66 1.74 -10.37
N TYR A 360 -7.61 1.61 -9.05
CA TYR A 360 -7.75 0.33 -8.36
C TYR A 360 -9.09 0.34 -7.66
N ASN A 361 -9.81 -0.77 -7.74
CA ASN A 361 -10.94 -0.96 -6.84
C ASN A 361 -10.35 -1.30 -5.47
N THR A 362 -10.83 -0.63 -4.43
CA THR A 362 -10.39 -0.88 -3.05
C THR A 362 -11.46 -1.66 -2.28
N GLY A 363 -12.61 -1.86 -2.94
CA GLY A 363 -13.59 -2.90 -2.64
C GLY A 363 -12.91 -4.25 -2.76
N SER A 364 -12.72 -4.80 -3.95
CA SER A 364 -11.92 -6.00 -4.17
C SER A 364 -10.52 -5.65 -4.64
N LEU A 365 -9.54 -6.51 -4.35
CA LEU A 365 -8.23 -6.36 -4.98
C LEU A 365 -8.29 -6.76 -6.47
N LEU A 366 -9.20 -7.66 -6.88
CA LEU A 366 -9.49 -7.97 -8.29
C LEU A 366 -10.22 -6.83 -9.03
N GLY A 367 -10.02 -6.76 -10.36
CA GLY A 367 -10.54 -5.73 -11.27
C GLY A 367 -12.06 -5.77 -11.48
N TYR A 368 -12.62 -4.62 -11.87
CA TYR A 368 -14.07 -4.40 -12.02
C TYR A 368 -14.42 -3.99 -13.45
N ASP A 369 -15.56 -4.46 -13.95
CA ASP A 369 -16.21 -4.01 -15.17
C ASP A 369 -17.30 -3.00 -14.81
N PHE A 370 -17.03 -1.76 -15.18
CA PHE A 370 -17.89 -0.61 -14.99
C PHE A 370 -19.25 -0.72 -15.70
N SER A 371 -19.42 -1.69 -16.60
CA SER A 371 -20.61 -1.85 -17.44
C SER A 371 -21.83 -2.45 -16.72
N SER A 372 -21.66 -3.11 -15.57
CA SER A 372 -22.69 -3.95 -14.94
C SER A 372 -23.15 -3.50 -13.55
N SER A 373 -22.74 -2.32 -13.08
CA SER A 373 -23.12 -1.82 -11.76
C SER A 373 -24.59 -1.37 -11.70
N PRO A 374 -25.42 -1.87 -10.77
CA PRO A 374 -26.77 -1.34 -10.51
C PRO A 374 -26.77 -0.04 -9.70
N ALA A 375 -25.60 0.54 -9.40
CA ALA A 375 -25.48 1.80 -8.65
C ALA A 375 -25.91 3.01 -9.53
N PRO A 376 -26.65 3.98 -8.96
CA PRO A 376 -27.11 5.17 -9.68
C PRO A 376 -25.96 6.03 -10.24
N ASP A 377 -26.29 6.84 -11.23
CA ASP A 377 -25.34 7.55 -12.11
C ASP A 377 -24.39 8.51 -11.38
N ASP A 378 -24.82 9.03 -10.24
CA ASP A 378 -24.06 9.90 -9.34
C ASP A 378 -23.05 9.13 -8.47
N ALA A 379 -23.22 7.81 -8.29
CA ALA A 379 -22.29 6.91 -7.60
C ALA A 379 -21.27 6.23 -8.55
N LYS A 380 -21.46 6.37 -9.87
CA LYS A 380 -20.44 6.59 -10.93
C LYS A 380 -18.99 6.10 -10.69
N GLY A 381 -18.32 6.75 -9.73
CA GLY A 381 -16.88 6.63 -9.52
C GLY A 381 -16.43 6.34 -8.09
N LEU A 382 -17.32 6.01 -7.15
CA LEU A 382 -16.92 5.94 -5.72
C LEU A 382 -17.32 4.68 -4.97
N VAL A 383 -18.39 3.99 -5.36
CA VAL A 383 -18.77 2.69 -4.77
C VAL A 383 -19.37 1.80 -5.86
N LYS A 384 -18.55 0.98 -6.51
CA LYS A 384 -19.04 0.04 -7.52
C LYS A 384 -18.52 -1.36 -7.24
N GLY A 385 -19.44 -2.21 -6.77
CA GLY A 385 -19.58 -3.64 -7.02
C GLY A 385 -18.39 -4.59 -6.86
N MET A 386 -18.72 -5.89 -6.83
CA MET A 386 -17.78 -7.01 -6.86
C MET A 386 -17.04 -7.08 -8.20
N ALA A 387 -15.74 -7.38 -8.19
CA ALA A 387 -14.95 -7.65 -9.39
C ALA A 387 -15.68 -8.55 -10.40
N SER A 388 -15.79 -8.10 -11.65
CA SER A 388 -16.42 -8.85 -12.75
C SER A 388 -15.41 -9.64 -13.60
N ASP A 389 -14.11 -9.35 -13.44
CA ASP A 389 -13.03 -10.10 -14.07
C ASP A 389 -11.92 -10.43 -13.07
N ASP A 390 -11.02 -11.33 -13.46
CA ASP A 390 -9.85 -11.71 -12.66
C ASP A 390 -8.63 -10.82 -12.96
N LYS A 391 -8.82 -9.68 -13.65
CA LYS A 391 -7.68 -8.84 -14.02
C LYS A 391 -7.20 -8.06 -12.82
N LEU A 392 -5.91 -8.20 -12.54
CA LEU A 392 -5.18 -7.39 -11.58
C LEU A 392 -4.23 -6.49 -12.36
N PRO A 393 -4.73 -5.39 -12.97
CA PRO A 393 -3.93 -4.58 -13.89
C PRO A 393 -2.69 -3.97 -13.23
N LEU A 394 -2.66 -3.93 -11.89
CA LEU A 394 -1.58 -3.36 -11.10
C LEU A 394 -0.60 -4.39 -10.53
N LEU A 395 -0.91 -5.69 -10.60
CA LEU A 395 -0.02 -6.73 -10.10
C LEU A 395 0.75 -7.40 -11.25
N PRO A 396 2.02 -7.79 -11.02
CA PRO A 396 2.84 -8.37 -12.05
C PRO A 396 2.38 -9.79 -12.41
N GLN A 397 2.45 -10.13 -13.70
CA GLN A 397 2.15 -11.44 -14.27
C GLN A 397 2.96 -12.57 -13.61
N LYS A 398 4.21 -12.30 -13.22
CA LYS A 398 5.03 -13.27 -12.47
C LYS A 398 4.35 -13.66 -11.15
N PHE A 399 3.82 -12.68 -10.41
CA PHE A 399 3.06 -12.95 -9.19
C PHE A 399 1.73 -13.63 -9.50
N LEU A 400 0.96 -13.14 -10.49
CA LEU A 400 -0.35 -13.71 -10.84
C LEU A 400 -0.31 -15.18 -11.26
N LYS A 401 0.83 -15.64 -11.79
CA LYS A 401 1.06 -17.04 -12.19
C LYS A 401 1.71 -17.88 -11.08
N SER A 402 2.00 -17.29 -9.92
CA SER A 402 2.72 -17.95 -8.84
C SER A 402 1.79 -18.68 -7.88
N LYS A 403 2.35 -19.68 -7.19
CA LYS A 403 1.65 -20.35 -6.09
C LYS A 403 1.33 -19.39 -4.92
N GLN A 404 2.22 -18.43 -4.65
CA GLN A 404 2.01 -17.40 -3.63
C GLN A 404 0.75 -16.57 -3.90
N PHE A 405 0.43 -16.26 -5.16
CA PHE A 405 -0.82 -15.58 -5.50
C PHE A 405 -2.04 -16.45 -5.26
N GLU A 406 -2.01 -17.71 -5.69
CA GLU A 406 -3.12 -18.64 -5.45
C GLU A 406 -3.41 -18.79 -3.96
N ASP A 407 -2.36 -19.02 -3.15
CA ASP A 407 -2.49 -19.21 -1.71
C ASP A 407 -3.01 -17.94 -1.02
N TRP A 408 -2.45 -16.77 -1.37
CA TRP A 408 -2.91 -15.50 -0.84
C TRP A 408 -4.36 -15.18 -1.23
N ARG A 409 -4.74 -15.41 -2.49
CA ARG A 409 -6.11 -15.19 -2.98
C ARG A 409 -7.10 -16.12 -2.28
N ASP A 410 -6.75 -17.39 -2.12
CA ASP A 410 -7.64 -18.39 -1.54
C ASP A 410 -7.78 -18.20 -0.02
N GLU A 411 -6.68 -17.85 0.68
CA GLU A 411 -6.70 -17.54 2.12
C GLU A 411 -7.53 -16.28 2.43
N TYR A 412 -7.49 -15.28 1.55
CA TYR A 412 -8.16 -13.99 1.72
C TYR A 412 -9.24 -13.74 0.66
N TYR A 413 -9.98 -14.78 0.24
CA TYR A 413 -11.01 -14.69 -0.79
C TYR A 413 -12.07 -13.60 -0.50
N ASP A 414 -12.41 -13.43 0.78
CA ASP A 414 -13.30 -12.38 1.29
C ASP A 414 -12.82 -10.96 0.95
N ILE A 415 -11.50 -10.73 0.92
CA ILE A 415 -10.90 -9.42 0.66
C ILE A 415 -10.47 -9.29 -0.80
N VAL A 416 -9.81 -10.32 -1.34
CA VAL A 416 -9.19 -10.30 -2.67
C VAL A 416 -10.27 -10.32 -3.75
N VAL A 417 -11.27 -11.20 -3.60
CA VAL A 417 -12.28 -11.45 -4.64
C VAL A 417 -13.58 -10.71 -4.37
N LEU A 418 -14.14 -10.84 -3.17
CA LEU A 418 -15.44 -10.23 -2.84
C LEU A 418 -15.29 -8.75 -2.51
N GLY A 419 -14.38 -8.44 -1.60
CA GLY A 419 -13.99 -7.09 -1.27
C GLY A 419 -14.52 -6.53 0.06
N GLY A 420 -14.25 -5.24 0.30
CA GLY A 420 -14.27 -4.60 1.61
C GLY A 420 -15.60 -4.10 2.13
N ILE A 421 -16.69 -4.27 1.40
CA ILE A 421 -18.01 -3.75 1.80
C ILE A 421 -18.94 -4.84 2.33
N HIS A 422 -18.56 -6.11 2.23
CA HIS A 422 -19.48 -7.22 2.54
C HIS A 422 -19.81 -7.37 4.02
N TRP A 423 -18.98 -6.83 4.93
CA TRP A 423 -19.32 -6.78 6.36
C TRP A 423 -20.62 -6.01 6.63
N ARG A 424 -21.02 -5.09 5.73
CA ARG A 424 -22.26 -4.31 5.87
C ARG A 424 -23.52 -5.15 5.74
N PHE A 425 -23.45 -6.31 5.07
CA PHE A 425 -24.59 -7.24 5.02
C PHE A 425 -24.93 -7.77 6.42
N ASN A 426 -23.95 -7.80 7.32
CA ASN A 426 -24.11 -8.28 8.70
C ASN A 426 -24.37 -7.14 9.71
N SER A 427 -24.29 -5.87 9.30
CA SER A 427 -24.42 -4.71 10.18
C SER A 427 -25.83 -4.09 10.22
N SER A 428 -26.85 -4.78 9.71
CA SER A 428 -28.24 -4.32 9.85
C SER A 428 -28.69 -4.51 11.30
N PRO A 429 -29.31 -3.50 11.94
CA PRO A 429 -29.84 -3.66 13.29
C PRO A 429 -31.00 -4.66 13.26
N SER A 430 -31.01 -5.54 14.27
CA SER A 430 -32.20 -6.25 14.74
C SER A 430 -33.30 -5.27 15.14
#